data_AF-A0A4Q7VHD0-F1
#
_entry.id   AF-A0A4Q7VHD0-F1
#
_cell.length_a   1.000
_cell.length_b   1.000
_cell.length_c   1.000
_cell.angle_alpha   90.00
_cell.angle_beta   90.00
_cell.angle_gamma   90.00
#
_symmetry.space_group_name_H-M   'P 1'
#
loop_
_entity.id
_entity.type
_entity.pdbx_description
1 polymer ?
#
loop_
_entity_poly.entity_id
_entity_poly.type
_entity_poly.pdbx_seq_one_letter_code
_entity_poly.pdbx_strand_id
1 'polypeptide(L)'
;MKLNILYSLCILAFCFFRCNSDDEKTEISSPKISITSPYEGYIYIDGKYIGSKTPKEVFLPNGTHVIGVAMDETRTYLRTEIEITDEVTSINLTESDQPEPKKWKALWIGVETVAHDDCTSSYSKEELDQAYDYFCWSIKEHFEKFSYNTTKWELVREDYPEILNLDESNSGLLIDPSTIASLKPEIKPGDYDAVFCFYREKDGDCQMAANFFGLAWLDPLALDIKAGYVIVKFDDYRSNSVYDRLQWYKNNDPGVWCHEWLHTVGEGFYQNLGSELPEKNSQGLVIHSAETYKYKYPWLAWYEDIIAGRVKHLNRPHEYVGIGPETLLKYNVRDLAVK
;
A
#
# COMPACT_ATOMS: atom_id res chain seq x y z
N MET A 1 36.98 57.38 -39.95
CA MET A 1 38.14 57.92 -39.22
C MET A 1 38.70 56.79 -38.34
N LYS A 2 39.90 56.31 -38.69
CA LYS A 2 40.92 55.55 -37.92
C LYS A 2 40.51 54.40 -36.94
N LEU A 3 40.74 53.17 -37.43
CA LEU A 3 41.60 52.07 -36.94
C LEU A 3 42.17 52.05 -35.50
N ASN A 4 42.05 50.89 -34.81
CA ASN A 4 43.10 50.06 -34.13
C ASN A 4 42.42 49.07 -33.15
N ILE A 5 42.35 47.76 -33.39
CA ILE A 5 43.37 46.69 -33.24
C ILE A 5 44.03 46.65 -31.84
N LEU A 6 43.73 45.61 -31.05
CA LEU A 6 44.79 44.78 -30.45
C LEU A 6 44.30 43.36 -30.13
N TYR A 7 45.06 42.41 -30.66
CA TYR A 7 45.02 40.97 -30.43
C TYR A 7 45.43 40.61 -28.99
N SER A 8 44.90 39.51 -28.47
CA SER A 8 45.69 38.65 -27.59
C SER A 8 45.33 37.18 -27.81
N LEU A 9 46.20 36.51 -28.57
CA LEU A 9 46.30 35.06 -28.73
C LEU A 9 46.86 34.49 -27.41
N CYS A 10 46.10 33.62 -26.73
CA CYS A 10 46.68 32.69 -25.77
C CYS A 10 46.77 31.31 -26.42
N ILE A 11 47.99 30.94 -26.79
CA ILE A 11 48.40 29.59 -27.15
C ILE A 11 48.48 28.80 -25.83
N LEU A 12 47.63 27.78 -25.68
CA LEU A 12 47.80 26.77 -24.63
C LEU A 12 47.88 25.41 -25.30
N ALA A 13 49.07 24.81 -25.15
CA ALA A 13 49.46 23.53 -25.69
C ALA A 13 48.52 22.42 -25.20
N PHE A 14 47.88 21.73 -26.13
CA PHE A 14 47.27 20.43 -25.86
C PHE A 14 48.38 19.40 -25.69
N CYS A 15 48.76 19.14 -24.45
CA CYS A 15 49.46 17.91 -24.10
C CYS A 15 48.51 16.74 -24.35
N PHE A 16 48.90 15.84 -25.26
CA PHE A 16 48.31 14.51 -25.40
C PHE A 16 48.57 13.72 -24.11
N PHE A 17 47.66 13.81 -23.14
CA PHE A 17 47.51 12.75 -22.16
C PHE A 17 46.68 11.64 -22.81
N ARG A 18 47.38 10.62 -23.30
CA ARG A 18 46.80 9.27 -23.43
C ARG A 18 46.40 8.84 -22.01
N CYS A 19 45.12 8.98 -21.66
CA CYS A 19 44.54 8.18 -20.60
C CYS A 19 44.51 6.73 -21.11
N ASN A 20 45.47 5.93 -20.68
CA ASN A 20 45.28 4.50 -20.55
C ASN A 20 44.25 4.32 -19.41
N SER A 21 42.96 4.32 -19.75
CA SER A 21 41.95 3.73 -18.89
C SER A 21 41.86 2.26 -19.26
N ASP A 22 42.87 1.49 -18.85
CA ASP A 22 42.68 0.07 -18.59
C ASP A 22 41.82 0.01 -17.31
N ASP A 23 40.54 0.34 -17.44
CA ASP A 23 39.55 -0.05 -16.45
C ASP A 23 39.48 -1.57 -16.55
N GLU A 24 40.26 -2.24 -15.71
CA GLU A 24 40.03 -3.63 -15.33
C GLU A 24 38.56 -3.73 -14.92
N LYS A 25 37.72 -4.20 -15.83
CA LYS A 25 36.39 -4.69 -15.51
C LYS A 25 36.61 -5.85 -14.55
N THR A 26 36.60 -5.57 -13.25
CA THR A 26 36.52 -6.59 -12.23
C THR A 26 35.31 -7.44 -12.57
N GLU A 27 35.55 -8.66 -13.01
CA GLU A 27 34.48 -9.62 -13.28
C GLU A 27 33.72 -9.82 -11.96
N ILE A 28 32.48 -9.33 -11.91
CA ILE A 28 31.65 -9.47 -10.71
C ILE A 28 31.27 -10.95 -10.63
N SER A 29 31.96 -11.69 -9.75
CA SER A 29 31.58 -13.07 -9.46
C SER A 29 30.14 -13.09 -8.96
N SER A 30 29.34 -14.01 -9.50
CA SER A 30 27.96 -14.25 -9.10
C SER A 30 27.81 -15.74 -8.81
N PRO A 31 28.18 -16.21 -7.60
CA PRO A 31 28.03 -17.61 -7.23
C PRO A 31 26.58 -18.10 -7.39
N LYS A 32 26.45 -19.39 -7.66
CA LYS A 32 25.17 -20.09 -7.73
C LYS A 32 24.78 -20.55 -6.33
N ILE A 33 23.65 -20.08 -5.83
CA ILE A 33 23.19 -20.26 -4.45
C ILE A 33 21.83 -20.95 -4.44
N SER A 34 21.70 -22.02 -3.66
CA SER A 34 20.42 -22.68 -3.41
C SER A 34 19.67 -21.99 -2.27
N ILE A 35 18.46 -21.48 -2.53
CA ILE A 35 17.57 -20.88 -1.52
C ILE A 35 16.47 -21.87 -1.16
N THR A 36 16.33 -22.17 0.13
CA THR A 36 15.32 -23.08 0.69
C THR A 36 14.59 -22.47 1.89
N SER A 37 13.41 -23.02 2.20
CA SER A 37 12.55 -22.66 3.33
C SER A 37 11.73 -23.89 3.75
N PRO A 38 11.07 -23.88 4.94
CA PRO A 38 10.29 -25.02 5.42
C PRO A 38 9.13 -25.42 4.49
N TYR A 39 8.53 -24.42 3.83
CA TYR A 39 7.46 -24.59 2.83
C TYR A 39 7.81 -23.84 1.53
N GLU A 40 7.17 -24.20 0.42
CA GLU A 40 7.28 -23.44 -0.84
C GLU A 40 6.86 -21.98 -0.61
N GLY A 41 7.68 -21.03 -1.06
CA GLY A 41 7.40 -19.61 -0.93
C GLY A 41 8.04 -18.77 -2.02
N TYR A 42 7.47 -17.59 -2.27
CA TYR A 42 7.96 -16.62 -3.25
C TYR A 42 9.28 -16.00 -2.79
N ILE A 43 10.29 -15.98 -3.67
CA ILE A 43 11.63 -15.49 -3.33
C ILE A 43 11.75 -13.99 -3.64
N TYR A 44 12.27 -13.24 -2.67
CA TYR A 44 12.60 -11.82 -2.77
C TYR A 44 14.10 -11.63 -2.57
N ILE A 45 14.70 -10.79 -3.40
CA ILE A 45 16.10 -10.38 -3.27
C ILE A 45 16.11 -8.86 -3.21
N ASP A 46 16.67 -8.32 -2.13
CA ASP A 46 16.72 -6.88 -1.85
C ASP A 46 15.33 -6.22 -1.97
N GLY A 47 14.32 -6.91 -1.42
CA GLY A 47 12.93 -6.49 -1.40
C GLY A 47 12.15 -6.71 -2.70
N LYS A 48 12.77 -7.22 -3.77
CA LYS A 48 12.10 -7.44 -5.07
C LYS A 48 11.80 -8.91 -5.32
N TYR A 49 10.56 -9.21 -5.69
CA TYR A 49 10.17 -10.56 -6.12
C TYR A 49 10.87 -10.92 -7.43
N ILE A 50 11.48 -12.11 -7.50
CA ILE A 50 12.28 -12.55 -8.65
C ILE A 50 11.53 -13.47 -9.64
N GLY A 51 10.23 -13.67 -9.46
CA GLY A 51 9.46 -14.57 -10.32
C GLY A 51 9.65 -16.07 -10.05
N SER A 52 10.26 -16.44 -8.91
CA SER A 52 10.55 -17.84 -8.55
C SER A 52 10.11 -18.15 -7.12
N LYS A 53 9.91 -19.45 -6.85
CA LYS A 53 9.59 -19.98 -5.52
C LYS A 53 10.66 -20.95 -5.03
N THR A 54 10.81 -21.11 -3.73
CA THR A 54 11.69 -22.11 -3.11
C THR A 54 11.19 -23.54 -3.33
N PRO A 55 12.08 -24.56 -3.40
CA PRO A 55 13.53 -24.43 -3.49
C PRO A 55 13.98 -23.95 -4.89
N LYS A 56 14.98 -23.07 -4.94
CA LYS A 56 15.51 -22.55 -6.22
C LYS A 56 16.98 -22.19 -6.14
N GLU A 57 17.71 -22.48 -7.21
CA GLU A 57 19.05 -21.94 -7.41
C GLU A 57 19.00 -20.58 -8.11
N VAL A 58 19.74 -19.61 -7.59
CA VAL A 58 19.87 -18.25 -8.13
C VAL A 58 21.35 -17.88 -8.27
N PHE A 59 21.66 -16.97 -9.19
CA PHE A 59 23.00 -16.36 -9.27
C PHE A 59 22.93 -15.00 -8.57
N LEU A 60 23.78 -14.81 -7.57
CA LEU A 60 23.81 -13.59 -6.77
C LEU A 60 25.22 -13.00 -6.79
N PRO A 61 25.39 -11.71 -7.12
CA PRO A 61 26.67 -11.03 -7.00
C PRO A 61 27.23 -11.12 -5.58
N ASN A 62 28.56 -11.07 -5.44
CA ASN A 62 29.17 -10.89 -4.13
C ASN A 62 28.76 -9.55 -3.51
N GLY A 63 28.52 -9.55 -2.19
CA GLY A 63 28.09 -8.38 -1.41
C GLY A 63 26.94 -8.68 -0.45
N THR A 64 26.53 -7.68 0.32
CA THR A 64 25.42 -7.81 1.27
C THR A 64 24.08 -7.81 0.54
N HIS A 65 23.27 -8.83 0.81
CA HIS A 65 21.92 -8.97 0.26
C HIS A 65 20.90 -9.29 1.35
N VAL A 66 19.67 -8.82 1.14
CA VAL A 66 18.50 -9.26 1.92
C VAL A 66 17.76 -10.31 1.12
N ILE A 67 17.73 -11.53 1.65
CA ILE A 67 17.04 -12.67 1.05
C ILE A 67 15.77 -12.94 1.84
N GLY A 68 14.64 -12.88 1.17
CA GLY A 68 13.33 -13.10 1.76
C GLY A 68 12.53 -14.20 1.08
N VAL A 69 11.69 -14.89 1.84
CA VAL A 69 10.77 -15.91 1.33
C VAL A 69 9.39 -15.71 1.93
N ALA A 70 8.40 -15.47 1.06
CA ALA A 70 6.99 -15.36 1.45
C ALA A 70 6.26 -16.69 1.22
N MET A 71 5.99 -17.41 2.29
CA MET A 71 5.35 -18.73 2.25
C MET A 71 3.83 -18.58 2.10
N ASP A 72 3.28 -19.18 1.05
CA ASP A 72 1.89 -18.97 0.65
C ASP A 72 0.90 -19.66 1.57
N GLU A 73 1.19 -20.90 1.95
CA GLU A 73 0.32 -21.72 2.80
C GLU A 73 0.17 -21.14 4.22
N THR A 74 1.29 -20.71 4.80
CA THR A 74 1.32 -20.19 6.18
C THR A 74 1.17 -18.67 6.25
N ARG A 75 1.10 -17.99 5.10
CA ARG A 75 1.08 -16.52 4.98
C ARG A 75 2.15 -15.85 5.84
N THR A 76 3.35 -16.40 5.85
CA THR A 76 4.47 -15.96 6.71
C THR A 76 5.64 -15.52 5.84
N TYR A 77 6.30 -14.44 6.26
CA TYR A 77 7.50 -13.95 5.62
C TYR A 77 8.74 -14.26 6.47
N LEU A 78 9.76 -14.86 5.85
CA LEU A 78 11.07 -15.09 6.44
C LEU A 78 12.08 -14.20 5.73
N ARG A 79 13.05 -13.64 6.47
CA ARG A 79 14.13 -12.86 5.87
C ARG A 79 15.45 -13.05 6.60
N THR A 80 16.54 -12.99 5.84
CA THR A 80 17.89 -12.93 6.38
C THR A 80 18.72 -11.92 5.60
N GLU A 81 19.63 -11.24 6.28
CA GLU A 81 20.63 -10.36 5.67
C GLU A 81 21.97 -11.08 5.73
N ILE A 82 22.61 -11.25 4.58
CA ILE A 82 23.78 -12.11 4.45
C ILE A 82 24.78 -11.51 3.46
N GLU A 83 26.07 -11.63 3.78
CA GLU A 83 27.16 -11.32 2.87
C GLU A 83 27.39 -12.50 1.93
N ILE A 84 27.15 -12.28 0.64
CA ILE A 84 27.40 -13.27 -0.41
C ILE A 84 28.88 -13.24 -0.80
N THR A 85 29.50 -14.42 -0.75
CA THR A 85 30.86 -14.68 -1.22
C THR A 85 30.87 -15.98 -2.03
N ASP A 86 31.97 -16.29 -2.71
CA ASP A 86 32.10 -17.52 -3.51
C ASP A 86 32.01 -18.81 -2.66
N GLU A 87 32.13 -18.71 -1.34
CA GLU A 87 31.98 -19.83 -0.39
C GLU A 87 30.52 -20.13 -0.05
N VAL A 88 29.61 -19.16 -0.23
CA VAL A 88 28.19 -19.33 0.05
C VAL A 88 27.55 -20.11 -1.09
N THR A 89 27.11 -21.32 -0.79
CA THR A 89 26.48 -22.22 -1.78
C THR A 89 25.00 -22.47 -1.51
N SER A 90 24.53 -22.20 -0.28
CA SER A 90 23.14 -22.37 0.11
C SER A 90 22.71 -21.41 1.20
N ILE A 91 21.46 -20.97 1.15
CA ILE A 91 20.78 -20.18 2.16
C ILE A 91 19.51 -20.93 2.54
N ASN A 92 19.41 -21.34 3.80
CA ASN A 92 18.25 -22.06 4.33
C ASN A 92 17.54 -21.19 5.36
N LEU A 93 16.40 -20.60 4.98
CA LEU A 93 15.56 -19.86 5.90
C LEU A 93 14.74 -20.81 6.76
N THR A 94 14.48 -20.40 7.99
CA THR A 94 13.77 -21.15 9.04
C THR A 94 12.81 -20.23 9.77
N GLU A 95 11.96 -20.77 10.65
CA GLU A 95 11.01 -19.96 11.43
C GLU A 95 11.69 -18.91 12.32
N SER A 96 12.96 -19.11 12.73
CA SER A 96 13.71 -18.09 13.48
C SER A 96 14.09 -16.86 12.64
N ASP A 97 13.98 -16.95 11.31
CA ASP A 97 14.21 -15.84 10.39
C ASP A 97 12.93 -15.00 10.16
N GLN A 98 11.85 -15.29 10.89
CA GLN A 98 10.65 -14.46 10.84
C GLN A 98 10.92 -13.11 11.53
N PRO A 99 10.77 -11.98 10.82
CA PRO A 99 10.95 -10.66 11.42
C PRO A 99 9.75 -10.29 12.30
N GLU A 100 9.99 -9.44 13.29
CA GLU A 100 8.90 -8.77 14.01
C GLU A 100 8.10 -7.89 13.02
N PRO A 101 6.76 -7.99 13.01
CA PRO A 101 5.96 -7.25 12.06
C PRO A 101 5.97 -5.75 12.37
N LYS A 102 5.88 -4.93 11.32
CA LYS A 102 5.62 -3.50 11.47
C LYS A 102 4.23 -3.32 12.06
N LYS A 103 4.16 -2.62 13.18
CA LYS A 103 2.90 -2.23 13.79
C LYS A 103 2.30 -1.05 13.03
N TRP A 104 1.07 -1.23 12.59
CA TRP A 104 0.21 -0.22 11.99
C TRP A 104 -0.93 0.09 12.95
N LYS A 105 -1.46 1.31 12.94
CA LYS A 105 -2.57 1.70 13.80
C LYS A 105 -3.67 2.36 12.99
N ALA A 106 -4.90 1.85 13.10
CA ALA A 106 -6.07 2.43 12.46
C ALA A 106 -7.05 2.99 13.48
N LEU A 107 -7.64 4.14 13.15
CA LEU A 107 -8.87 4.61 13.78
C LEU A 107 -10.04 4.26 12.88
N TRP A 108 -11.01 3.54 13.41
CA TRP A 108 -12.31 3.34 12.76
C TRP A 108 -13.34 4.24 13.44
N ILE A 109 -14.05 5.02 12.63
CA ILE A 109 -15.09 5.96 13.06
C ILE A 109 -16.43 5.51 12.48
N GLY A 110 -17.32 5.04 13.35
CA GLY A 110 -18.71 4.74 12.99
C GLY A 110 -19.59 5.94 13.28
N VAL A 111 -20.28 6.49 12.27
CA VAL A 111 -21.18 7.63 12.49
C VAL A 111 -22.60 7.12 12.65
N GLU A 112 -23.19 7.36 13.82
CA GLU A 112 -24.55 6.87 14.13
C GLU A 112 -25.61 7.60 13.32
N THR A 113 -25.48 8.90 13.07
CA THR A 113 -26.44 9.66 12.26
C THR A 113 -25.75 10.70 11.41
N VAL A 114 -26.07 10.69 10.13
CA VAL A 114 -25.71 11.76 9.18
C VAL A 114 -26.95 12.53 8.73
N ALA A 115 -26.78 13.81 8.45
CA ALA A 115 -27.86 14.68 7.99
C ALA A 115 -27.41 15.57 6.82
N HIS A 116 -28.36 15.89 5.94
CA HIS A 116 -28.22 16.93 4.93
C HIS A 116 -29.61 17.46 4.60
N ASP A 117 -29.82 18.77 4.74
CA ASP A 117 -31.14 19.41 4.72
C ASP A 117 -32.14 18.69 5.65
N ASP A 118 -33.31 18.30 5.14
CA ASP A 118 -34.37 17.57 5.87
C ASP A 118 -34.17 16.04 5.83
N CYS A 119 -33.03 15.56 5.32
CA CYS A 119 -32.70 14.15 5.16
C CYS A 119 -31.80 13.69 6.31
N THR A 120 -32.17 12.59 6.98
CA THR A 120 -31.32 11.92 7.97
C THR A 120 -31.18 10.44 7.68
N SER A 121 -29.99 9.90 7.84
CA SER A 121 -29.72 8.46 7.74
C SER A 121 -28.96 8.01 8.98
N SER A 122 -29.39 6.92 9.61
CA SER A 122 -28.86 6.52 10.91
C SER A 122 -28.56 5.03 11.01
N TYR A 123 -27.52 4.63 11.73
CA TYR A 123 -27.27 3.26 12.17
C TYR A 123 -27.66 3.09 13.64
N SER A 124 -28.14 1.90 14.00
CA SER A 124 -28.13 1.48 15.40
C SER A 124 -26.71 1.11 15.84
N LYS A 125 -26.48 1.06 17.16
CA LYS A 125 -25.21 0.58 17.71
C LYS A 125 -24.87 -0.84 17.26
N GLU A 126 -25.86 -1.73 17.24
CA GLU A 126 -25.68 -3.12 16.81
C GLU A 126 -25.29 -3.21 15.33
N GLU A 127 -25.79 -2.30 14.49
CA GLU A 127 -25.40 -2.21 13.08
C GLU A 127 -23.95 -1.72 12.92
N LEU A 128 -23.53 -0.72 13.70
CA LEU A 128 -22.13 -0.30 13.76
C LEU A 128 -21.20 -1.39 14.29
N ASP A 129 -21.65 -2.18 15.29
CA ASP A 129 -20.90 -3.34 15.78
C ASP A 129 -20.64 -4.36 14.65
N GLN A 130 -21.67 -4.67 13.85
CA GLN A 130 -21.54 -5.58 12.71
C GLN A 130 -20.59 -5.03 11.63
N ALA A 131 -20.67 -3.73 11.33
CA ALA A 131 -19.78 -3.08 10.38
C ALA A 131 -18.33 -3.08 10.86
N TYR A 132 -18.09 -2.83 12.15
CA TYR A 132 -16.75 -2.89 12.73
C TYR A 132 -16.19 -4.32 12.74
N ASP A 133 -17.00 -5.34 13.03
CA ASP A 133 -16.58 -6.74 12.95
C ASP A 133 -16.18 -7.13 11.51
N TYR A 134 -16.93 -6.65 10.51
CA TYR A 134 -16.58 -6.83 9.11
C TYR A 134 -15.27 -6.12 8.74
N PHE A 135 -15.06 -4.89 9.21
CA PHE A 135 -13.81 -4.16 9.04
C PHE A 135 -12.63 -4.92 9.67
N CYS A 136 -12.75 -5.37 10.92
CA CYS A 136 -11.73 -6.17 11.62
C CYS A 136 -11.39 -7.46 10.87
N TRP A 137 -12.41 -8.13 10.33
CA TRP A 137 -12.23 -9.30 9.47
C TRP A 137 -11.45 -8.94 8.20
N SER A 138 -11.81 -7.85 7.52
CA SER A 138 -11.11 -7.40 6.30
C SER A 138 -9.64 -7.06 6.58
N ILE A 139 -9.34 -6.38 7.70
CA ILE A 139 -7.96 -6.10 8.12
C ILE A 139 -7.14 -7.39 8.23
N LYS A 140 -7.67 -8.40 8.94
CA LYS A 140 -6.97 -9.68 9.11
C LYS A 140 -6.82 -10.44 7.80
N GLU A 141 -7.87 -10.49 6.98
CA GLU A 141 -7.89 -11.32 5.77
C GLU A 141 -7.19 -10.68 4.56
N HIS A 142 -7.22 -9.35 4.43
CA HIS A 142 -6.75 -8.68 3.21
C HIS A 142 -5.59 -7.69 3.44
N PHE A 143 -5.31 -7.29 4.68
CA PHE A 143 -4.18 -6.40 4.95
C PHE A 143 -3.03 -7.23 5.52
N GLU A 144 -3.28 -7.91 6.65
CA GLU A 144 -2.24 -8.71 7.32
C GLU A 144 -1.82 -9.90 6.45
N LYS A 145 -2.77 -10.73 5.98
CA LYS A 145 -2.43 -11.91 5.16
C LYS A 145 -1.79 -11.54 3.82
N PHE A 146 -2.27 -10.51 3.11
CA PHE A 146 -1.68 -10.09 1.83
C PHE A 146 -0.26 -9.53 2.01
N SER A 147 0.06 -8.99 3.19
CA SER A 147 1.42 -8.61 3.57
C SER A 147 2.30 -9.77 4.05
N TYR A 148 1.81 -11.02 4.01
CA TYR A 148 2.45 -12.18 4.67
C TYR A 148 2.75 -11.95 6.15
N ASN A 149 1.81 -11.27 6.83
CA ASN A 149 1.89 -10.87 8.23
C ASN A 149 3.12 -10.03 8.58
N THR A 150 3.73 -9.34 7.60
CA THR A 150 4.76 -8.33 7.87
C THR A 150 4.18 -7.04 8.44
N THR A 151 2.86 -6.85 8.31
CA THR A 151 2.10 -5.81 9.00
C THR A 151 1.18 -6.41 10.06
N LYS A 152 1.06 -5.72 11.19
CA LYS A 152 0.07 -6.01 12.24
C LYS A 152 -0.68 -4.77 12.63
N TRP A 153 -2.01 -4.85 12.67
CA TRP A 153 -2.86 -3.69 12.90
C TRP A 153 -3.37 -3.62 14.34
N GLU A 154 -3.12 -2.48 14.96
CA GLU A 154 -3.74 -2.02 16.19
C GLU A 154 -4.99 -1.22 15.81
N LEU A 155 -6.17 -1.74 16.15
CA LEU A 155 -7.44 -1.13 15.77
C LEU A 155 -8.04 -0.38 16.97
N VAL A 156 -8.34 0.90 16.76
CA VAL A 156 -9.12 1.73 17.69
C VAL A 156 -10.48 1.99 17.07
N ARG A 157 -11.54 1.82 17.85
CA ARG A 157 -12.91 2.13 17.45
C ARG A 157 -13.41 3.33 18.22
N GLU A 158 -14.01 4.27 17.51
CA GLU A 158 -14.78 5.36 18.08
C GLU A 158 -16.09 5.54 17.32
N ASP A 159 -17.21 5.51 18.04
CA ASP A 159 -18.52 5.80 17.45
C ASP A 159 -18.86 7.27 17.72
N TYR A 160 -19.44 7.95 16.73
CA TYR A 160 -19.90 9.32 16.82
C TYR A 160 -21.44 9.34 16.95
N PRO A 161 -21.98 9.57 18.16
CA PRO A 161 -23.42 9.46 18.44
C PRO A 161 -24.20 10.74 18.10
N GLU A 162 -23.51 11.85 17.87
CA GLU A 162 -24.16 13.10 17.50
C GLU A 162 -24.45 13.14 16.00
N ILE A 163 -25.43 13.94 15.62
CA ILE A 163 -25.78 14.13 14.20
C ILE A 163 -24.63 14.86 13.51
N LEU A 164 -24.09 14.23 12.46
CA LEU A 164 -23.07 14.82 11.61
C LEU A 164 -23.70 15.38 10.34
N ASN A 165 -23.62 16.70 10.15
CA ASN A 165 -24.06 17.30 8.89
C ASN A 165 -23.02 17.03 7.80
N LEU A 166 -23.48 16.50 6.67
CA LEU A 166 -22.61 16.23 5.51
C LEU A 166 -22.44 17.48 4.67
N ASP A 167 -21.20 17.71 4.27
CA ASP A 167 -20.84 18.79 3.36
C ASP A 167 -21.03 18.34 1.91
N GLU A 168 -21.54 19.25 1.06
CA GLU A 168 -21.63 19.02 -0.37
C GLU A 168 -20.26 19.28 -1.03
N SER A 169 -19.79 18.28 -1.76
CA SER A 169 -18.55 18.36 -2.55
C SER A 169 -18.81 18.00 -4.01
N ASN A 170 -17.80 18.17 -4.87
CA ASN A 170 -17.86 17.70 -6.26
C ASN A 170 -18.09 16.18 -6.39
N SER A 171 -17.80 15.41 -5.33
CA SER A 171 -18.01 13.95 -5.28
C SER A 171 -19.32 13.55 -4.60
N GLY A 172 -20.12 14.54 -4.15
CA GLY A 172 -21.37 14.35 -3.41
C GLY A 172 -21.22 14.63 -1.92
N LEU A 173 -22.17 14.11 -1.14
CA LEU A 173 -22.27 14.31 0.32
C LEU A 173 -21.30 13.38 1.06
N LEU A 174 -20.32 13.95 1.76
CA LEU A 174 -19.25 13.19 2.42
C LEU A 174 -18.80 13.78 3.76
N ILE A 175 -18.01 12.99 4.49
CA ILE A 175 -17.31 13.42 5.71
C ILE A 175 -15.87 13.75 5.33
N ASP A 176 -15.55 15.02 5.15
CA ASP A 176 -14.21 15.45 4.71
C ASP A 176 -13.16 15.21 5.82
N PRO A 177 -11.87 14.97 5.48
CA PRO A 177 -10.81 14.93 6.48
C PRO A 177 -10.81 16.12 7.45
N SER A 178 -11.14 17.32 6.97
CA SER A 178 -11.22 18.53 7.79
C SER A 178 -12.37 18.49 8.81
N THR A 179 -13.47 17.80 8.50
CA THR A 179 -14.56 17.55 9.44
C THR A 179 -14.05 16.70 10.60
N ILE A 180 -13.36 15.59 10.33
CA ILE A 180 -12.79 14.74 11.39
C ILE A 180 -11.70 15.47 12.18
N ALA A 181 -10.82 16.22 11.52
CA ALA A 181 -9.82 17.03 12.20
C ALA A 181 -10.44 18.05 13.16
N SER A 182 -11.61 18.61 12.81
CA SER A 182 -12.35 19.56 13.65
C SER A 182 -13.08 18.87 14.81
N LEU A 183 -13.64 17.69 14.58
CA LEU A 183 -14.34 16.91 15.61
C LEU A 183 -13.37 16.28 16.62
N LYS A 184 -12.16 15.95 16.17
CA LYS A 184 -11.14 15.25 16.94
C LYS A 184 -9.80 16.00 16.88
N PRO A 185 -9.73 17.25 17.37
CA PRO A 185 -8.51 18.06 17.33
C PRO A 185 -7.37 17.47 18.17
N GLU A 186 -7.66 16.49 19.02
CA GLU A 186 -6.68 15.71 19.75
C GLU A 186 -5.87 14.75 18.87
N ILE A 187 -6.37 14.37 17.70
CA ILE A 187 -5.64 13.53 16.74
C ILE A 187 -4.51 14.36 16.13
N LYS A 188 -3.29 13.89 16.32
CA LYS A 188 -2.07 14.53 15.83
C LYS A 188 -1.41 13.67 14.76
N PRO A 189 -0.62 14.30 13.85
CA PRO A 189 0.31 13.58 13.00
C PRO A 189 1.10 12.52 13.77
N GLY A 190 1.07 11.28 13.30
CA GLY A 190 1.74 10.15 13.96
C GLY A 190 0.88 9.32 14.90
N ASP A 191 -0.36 9.72 15.20
CA ASP A 191 -1.23 8.92 16.08
C ASP A 191 -1.79 7.67 15.39
N TYR A 192 -2.01 7.76 14.08
CA TYR A 192 -2.61 6.71 13.25
C TYR A 192 -1.94 6.65 11.87
N ASP A 193 -1.89 5.44 11.30
CA ASP A 193 -1.50 5.24 9.90
C ASP A 193 -2.69 5.46 8.96
N ALA A 194 -3.90 5.17 9.42
CA ALA A 194 -5.13 5.36 8.68
C ALA A 194 -6.33 5.67 9.58
N VAL A 195 -7.26 6.46 9.04
CA VAL A 195 -8.58 6.76 9.60
C VAL A 195 -9.63 6.27 8.59
N PHE A 196 -10.54 5.42 9.06
CA PHE A 196 -11.63 4.85 8.28
C PHE A 196 -12.96 5.38 8.82
N CYS A 197 -13.71 6.10 8.00
CA CYS A 197 -15.04 6.59 8.36
C CYS A 197 -16.12 5.75 7.69
N PHE A 198 -17.14 5.37 8.45
CA PHE A 198 -18.25 4.55 7.99
C PHE A 198 -19.59 5.21 8.35
N TYR A 199 -20.45 5.42 7.36
CA TYR A 199 -21.79 5.97 7.56
C TYR A 199 -22.79 5.40 6.54
N ARG A 200 -24.08 5.49 6.89
CA ARG A 200 -25.17 4.94 6.10
C ARG A 200 -25.48 5.84 4.93
N GLU A 201 -25.54 5.27 3.72
CA GLU A 201 -25.95 6.03 2.53
C GLU A 201 -27.44 6.38 2.57
N LYS A 202 -28.25 5.39 2.93
CA LYS A 202 -29.69 5.42 2.70
C LYS A 202 -30.46 4.83 3.86
N ASP A 203 -31.49 5.54 4.30
CA ASP A 203 -32.42 5.12 5.35
C ASP A 203 -33.85 5.51 4.95
N GLY A 204 -34.70 4.51 4.73
CA GLY A 204 -36.04 4.72 4.16
C GLY A 204 -36.00 5.46 2.81
N ASP A 205 -36.67 6.61 2.77
CA ASP A 205 -36.72 7.49 1.59
C ASP A 205 -35.56 8.51 1.55
N CYS A 206 -34.77 8.63 2.62
CA CYS A 206 -33.62 9.52 2.68
C CYS A 206 -32.39 8.86 2.03
N GLN A 207 -31.77 9.54 1.07
CA GLN A 207 -30.55 9.07 0.40
C GLN A 207 -29.48 10.19 0.35
N MET A 208 -28.32 9.90 0.93
CA MET A 208 -27.12 10.73 0.85
C MET A 208 -26.38 10.46 -0.47
N ALA A 209 -26.87 11.04 -1.57
CA ALA A 209 -26.33 10.78 -2.90
C ALA A 209 -24.84 11.19 -3.03
N ALA A 210 -24.05 10.29 -3.60
CA ALA A 210 -22.64 10.53 -3.95
C ALA A 210 -22.27 9.62 -5.13
N ASN A 211 -21.23 9.98 -5.88
CA ASN A 211 -20.81 9.23 -7.07
C ASN A 211 -19.84 8.07 -6.74
N PHE A 212 -19.72 7.72 -5.45
CA PHE A 212 -18.81 6.71 -4.95
C PHE A 212 -19.46 5.86 -3.86
N PHE A 213 -18.90 4.66 -3.66
CA PHE A 213 -19.23 3.77 -2.54
C PHE A 213 -18.16 3.89 -1.44
N GLY A 214 -16.89 3.80 -1.82
CA GLY A 214 -15.75 4.21 -1.02
C GLY A 214 -14.99 5.37 -1.67
N LEU A 215 -14.32 6.16 -0.86
CA LEU A 215 -13.44 7.24 -1.33
C LEU A 215 -12.21 7.32 -0.44
N ALA A 216 -11.07 7.61 -1.06
CA ALA A 216 -9.78 7.69 -0.40
C ALA A 216 -8.94 8.87 -0.92
N TRP A 217 -8.16 9.47 -0.02
CA TRP A 217 -7.24 10.56 -0.35
C TRP A 217 -5.87 10.00 -0.67
N LEU A 218 -5.34 10.34 -1.85
CA LEU A 218 -4.17 9.69 -2.43
C LEU A 218 -2.84 10.02 -1.75
N ASP A 219 -2.76 11.13 -1.01
CA ASP A 219 -1.55 11.52 -0.28
C ASP A 219 -1.87 11.72 1.21
N PRO A 220 -1.58 10.73 2.06
CA PRO A 220 -1.84 10.83 3.49
C PRO A 220 -1.02 11.92 4.15
N LEU A 221 0.19 12.23 3.66
CA LEU A 221 1.08 13.21 4.29
C LEU A 221 0.72 14.66 3.92
N ALA A 222 -0.12 14.85 2.91
CA ALA A 222 -0.65 16.17 2.53
C ALA A 222 -1.86 16.61 3.39
N LEU A 223 -2.47 15.68 4.14
CA LEU A 223 -3.58 15.98 5.05
C LEU A 223 -3.07 16.57 6.37
N ASP A 224 -3.87 17.43 7.01
CA ASP A 224 -3.53 18.02 8.32
C ASP A 224 -3.30 16.95 9.40
N ILE A 225 -4.12 15.88 9.39
CA ILE A 225 -3.99 14.73 10.29
C ILE A 225 -2.79 13.82 9.97
N LYS A 226 -2.19 13.98 8.77
CA LYS A 226 -1.10 13.16 8.22
C LYS A 226 -1.30 11.65 8.36
N ALA A 227 -2.49 11.16 8.02
CA ALA A 227 -2.87 9.74 8.05
C ALA A 227 -3.58 9.37 6.74
N GLY A 228 -3.56 8.09 6.36
CA GLY A 228 -4.48 7.60 5.32
C GLY A 228 -5.91 7.93 5.69
N TYR A 229 -6.72 8.41 4.75
CA TYR A 229 -8.11 8.74 5.04
C TYR A 229 -9.02 8.04 4.03
N VAL A 230 -9.89 7.20 4.57
CA VAL A 230 -10.82 6.36 3.81
C VAL A 230 -12.24 6.61 4.34
N ILE A 231 -13.17 6.78 3.43
CA ILE A 231 -14.59 6.85 3.71
C ILE A 231 -15.28 5.68 3.01
N VAL A 232 -16.17 5.00 3.70
CA VAL A 232 -17.14 4.09 3.07
C VAL A 232 -18.54 4.55 3.43
N LYS A 233 -19.28 4.91 2.38
CA LYS A 233 -20.69 5.24 2.43
C LYS A 233 -21.47 4.00 2.04
N PHE A 234 -22.11 3.36 3.02
CA PHE A 234 -22.61 2.00 2.84
C PHE A 234 -24.12 1.99 2.59
N ASP A 235 -24.51 1.50 1.41
CA ASP A 235 -25.91 1.25 1.03
C ASP A 235 -26.31 -0.20 1.34
N ASP A 236 -27.14 -0.35 2.38
CA ASP A 236 -27.77 -1.60 2.78
C ASP A 236 -29.26 -1.68 2.42
N TYR A 237 -29.84 -0.66 1.77
CA TYR A 237 -31.28 -0.57 1.48
C TYR A 237 -31.85 -1.74 0.65
N ARG A 238 -31.01 -2.38 -0.17
CA ARG A 238 -31.41 -3.54 -0.99
C ARG A 238 -31.33 -4.88 -0.25
N SER A 239 -31.00 -4.87 1.04
CA SER A 239 -30.88 -6.06 1.89
C SER A 239 -31.89 -6.00 3.03
N ASN A 240 -32.17 -7.16 3.65
CA ASN A 240 -33.10 -7.19 4.78
C ASN A 240 -32.48 -6.61 6.07
N SER A 241 -31.15 -6.49 6.11
CA SER A 241 -30.37 -5.94 7.22
C SER A 241 -28.97 -5.52 6.76
N VAL A 242 -28.30 -4.68 7.57
CA VAL A 242 -26.86 -4.37 7.44
C VAL A 242 -26.04 -5.65 7.41
N TYR A 243 -26.32 -6.59 8.32
CA TYR A 243 -25.65 -7.87 8.39
C TYR A 243 -25.68 -8.62 7.05
N ASP A 244 -26.86 -8.76 6.44
CA ASP A 244 -27.01 -9.48 5.17
C ASP A 244 -26.22 -8.79 4.05
N ARG A 245 -26.21 -7.46 4.03
CA ARG A 245 -25.42 -6.70 3.07
C ARG A 245 -23.92 -6.92 3.27
N LEU A 246 -23.43 -6.87 4.51
CA LEU A 246 -22.03 -7.14 4.85
C LEU A 246 -21.62 -8.57 4.48
N GLN A 247 -22.48 -9.57 4.74
CA GLN A 247 -22.24 -10.95 4.29
C GLN A 247 -22.22 -11.07 2.76
N TRP A 248 -23.06 -10.30 2.06
CA TRP A 248 -22.99 -10.26 0.60
C TRP A 248 -21.63 -9.74 0.12
N TYR A 249 -21.14 -8.62 0.65
CA TYR A 249 -19.82 -8.09 0.29
C TYR A 249 -18.71 -9.09 0.64
N LYS A 250 -18.74 -9.67 1.85
CA LYS A 250 -17.81 -10.72 2.26
C LYS A 250 -17.68 -11.87 1.25
N ASN A 251 -18.76 -12.21 0.54
CA ASN A 251 -18.77 -13.33 -0.40
C ASN A 251 -18.58 -12.91 -1.87
N ASN A 252 -18.88 -11.66 -2.24
CA ASN A 252 -18.95 -11.23 -3.64
C ASN A 252 -17.97 -10.11 -3.99
N ASP A 253 -17.68 -9.22 -3.03
CA ASP A 253 -16.72 -8.13 -3.17
C ASP A 253 -16.05 -7.82 -1.82
N PRO A 254 -15.18 -8.73 -1.34
CA PRO A 254 -14.63 -8.62 0.01
C PRO A 254 -13.51 -7.58 0.14
N GLY A 255 -13.07 -7.00 -0.99
CA GLY A 255 -11.87 -6.18 -1.05
C GLY A 255 -12.07 -4.69 -0.79
N VAL A 256 -13.30 -4.24 -0.51
CA VAL A 256 -13.66 -2.81 -0.39
C VAL A 256 -12.67 -2.00 0.45
N TRP A 257 -12.44 -2.38 1.70
CA TRP A 257 -11.55 -1.61 2.59
C TRP A 257 -10.12 -1.59 2.08
N CYS A 258 -9.66 -2.72 1.53
CA CYS A 258 -8.32 -2.84 0.98
C CYS A 258 -8.16 -2.00 -0.29
N HIS A 259 -9.20 -1.93 -1.13
CA HIS A 259 -9.24 -1.12 -2.34
C HIS A 259 -9.04 0.36 -2.00
N GLU A 260 -9.88 0.90 -1.11
CA GLU A 260 -9.79 2.31 -0.72
C GLU A 260 -8.49 2.61 0.03
N TRP A 261 -8.05 1.73 0.93
CA TRP A 261 -6.76 1.91 1.58
C TRP A 261 -5.60 1.97 0.57
N LEU A 262 -5.61 1.13 -0.46
CA LEU A 262 -4.57 1.13 -1.48
C LEU A 262 -4.55 2.42 -2.33
N HIS A 263 -5.69 3.11 -2.50
CA HIS A 263 -5.67 4.47 -3.03
C HIS A 263 -4.86 5.41 -2.13
N THR A 264 -5.01 5.31 -0.80
CA THR A 264 -4.28 6.18 0.14
C THR A 264 -2.78 5.87 0.20
N VAL A 265 -2.41 4.61 0.40
CA VAL A 265 -1.00 4.26 0.68
C VAL A 265 -0.25 3.78 -0.55
N GLY A 266 -0.94 3.17 -1.50
CA GLY A 266 -0.34 2.69 -2.74
C GLY A 266 -0.01 3.88 -3.63
N GLU A 267 -1.03 4.62 -4.06
CA GLU A 267 -0.93 5.58 -5.17
C GLU A 267 -0.23 6.91 -4.86
N GLY A 268 0.13 7.16 -3.61
CA GLY A 268 0.95 8.30 -3.22
C GLY A 268 2.08 7.90 -2.28
N PHE A 269 1.74 7.44 -1.08
CA PHE A 269 2.72 7.21 -0.01
C PHE A 269 3.91 6.31 -0.41
N TYR A 270 3.66 5.08 -0.87
CA TYR A 270 4.75 4.18 -1.24
C TYR A 270 5.45 4.57 -2.54
N GLN A 271 4.72 5.15 -3.51
CA GLN A 271 5.36 5.73 -4.70
C GLN A 271 6.37 6.82 -4.33
N ASN A 272 6.01 7.71 -3.39
CA ASN A 272 6.89 8.76 -2.89
C ASN A 272 8.12 8.21 -2.13
N LEU A 273 8.04 6.99 -1.61
CA LEU A 273 9.15 6.27 -0.98
C LEU A 273 10.01 5.48 -1.98
N GLY A 274 9.69 5.56 -3.27
CA GLY A 274 10.44 4.92 -4.35
C GLY A 274 9.94 3.52 -4.72
N SER A 275 8.82 3.06 -4.17
CA SER A 275 8.19 1.83 -4.66
C SER A 275 7.67 2.04 -6.07
N GLU A 276 8.05 1.16 -6.98
CA GLU A 276 7.48 1.13 -8.31
C GLU A 276 6.15 0.38 -8.26
N LEU A 277 5.06 1.04 -8.65
CA LEU A 277 3.73 0.45 -8.73
C LEU A 277 3.30 0.18 -10.17
N PRO A 278 2.26 -0.64 -10.39
CA PRO A 278 1.71 -0.85 -11.72
C PRO A 278 1.31 0.46 -12.41
N GLU A 279 1.36 0.44 -13.74
CA GLU A 279 0.92 1.55 -14.59
C GLU A 279 -0.52 1.98 -14.28
N LYS A 280 -0.75 3.29 -14.21
CA LYS A 280 -2.05 3.92 -14.01
C LYS A 280 -2.95 3.73 -15.23
N ASN A 281 -4.25 3.57 -15.02
CA ASN A 281 -5.23 3.51 -16.11
C ASN A 281 -5.49 4.91 -16.72
N SER A 282 -6.45 5.01 -17.63
CA SER A 282 -6.86 6.29 -18.23
C SER A 282 -7.44 7.32 -17.23
N GLN A 283 -7.84 6.89 -16.03
CA GLN A 283 -8.28 7.75 -14.94
C GLN A 283 -7.12 8.22 -14.05
N GLY A 284 -5.89 7.77 -14.32
CA GLY A 284 -4.72 8.11 -13.52
C GLY A 284 -4.61 7.30 -12.22
N LEU A 285 -5.29 6.15 -12.12
CA LEU A 285 -5.32 5.32 -10.91
C LEU A 285 -4.74 3.93 -11.20
N VAL A 286 -3.79 3.51 -10.37
CA VAL A 286 -3.19 2.18 -10.32
C VAL A 286 -4.25 1.14 -9.94
N ILE A 287 -5.03 1.40 -8.89
CA ILE A 287 -5.92 0.36 -8.32
C ILE A 287 -6.99 -0.06 -9.33
N HIS A 288 -7.41 0.85 -10.19
CA HIS A 288 -8.37 0.60 -11.27
C HIS A 288 -7.77 -0.02 -12.54
N SER A 289 -6.49 -0.40 -12.52
CA SER A 289 -5.78 -0.97 -13.68
C SER A 289 -5.83 -2.49 -13.77
N ALA A 290 -6.52 -3.16 -12.83
CA ALA A 290 -6.57 -4.61 -12.70
C ALA A 290 -6.82 -5.36 -14.03
N GLU A 291 -7.80 -4.91 -14.83
CA GLU A 291 -8.16 -5.56 -16.10
C GLU A 291 -7.10 -5.42 -17.20
N THR A 292 -6.34 -4.31 -17.20
CA THR A 292 -5.17 -4.13 -18.08
C THR A 292 -4.16 -5.26 -17.85
N TYR A 293 -3.99 -5.64 -16.58
CA TYR A 293 -3.15 -6.74 -16.12
C TYR A 293 -3.86 -8.11 -16.11
N LYS A 294 -5.07 -8.21 -16.68
CA LYS A 294 -5.88 -9.44 -16.80
C LYS A 294 -6.40 -10.03 -15.49
N TYR A 295 -6.40 -9.26 -14.41
CA TYR A 295 -7.09 -9.64 -13.18
C TYR A 295 -8.60 -9.51 -13.37
N LYS A 296 -9.36 -10.35 -12.64
CA LYS A 296 -10.82 -10.39 -12.71
C LYS A 296 -11.43 -9.91 -11.41
N TYR A 297 -12.56 -9.21 -11.51
CA TYR A 297 -13.37 -8.82 -10.36
C TYR A 297 -13.72 -10.06 -9.51
N PRO A 298 -13.68 -10.00 -8.16
CA PRO A 298 -13.58 -8.83 -7.28
C PRO A 298 -12.15 -8.32 -7.00
N TRP A 299 -11.19 -8.61 -7.88
CA TRP A 299 -9.83 -8.04 -7.83
C TRP A 299 -9.04 -8.32 -6.54
N LEU A 300 -9.46 -9.28 -5.70
CA LEU A 300 -8.68 -9.67 -4.51
C LEU A 300 -7.24 -10.08 -4.85
N ALA A 301 -7.05 -10.90 -5.89
CA ALA A 301 -5.73 -11.29 -6.34
C ALA A 301 -4.89 -10.10 -6.84
N TRP A 302 -5.54 -9.06 -7.36
CA TRP A 302 -4.86 -7.83 -7.77
C TRP A 302 -4.36 -7.05 -6.55
N TYR A 303 -5.19 -6.90 -5.53
CA TYR A 303 -4.80 -6.24 -4.28
C TYR A 303 -3.69 -7.02 -3.56
N GLU A 304 -3.84 -8.34 -3.48
CA GLU A 304 -2.83 -9.23 -2.92
C GLU A 304 -1.48 -9.08 -3.64
N ASP A 305 -1.47 -9.12 -4.97
CA ASP A 305 -0.25 -9.01 -5.75
C ASP A 305 0.38 -7.61 -5.68
N ILE A 306 -0.42 -6.53 -5.57
CA ILE A 306 0.12 -5.18 -5.32
C ILE A 306 0.84 -5.14 -3.97
N ILE A 307 0.17 -5.57 -2.90
CA ILE A 307 0.72 -5.54 -1.54
C ILE A 307 1.96 -6.44 -1.45
N ALA A 308 1.90 -7.61 -2.07
CA ALA A 308 3.00 -8.56 -2.12
C ALA A 308 4.15 -8.14 -3.06
N GLY A 309 3.99 -7.11 -3.90
CA GLY A 309 5.03 -6.74 -4.87
C GLY A 309 5.21 -7.77 -6.00
N ARG A 310 4.12 -8.46 -6.38
CA ARG A 310 4.11 -9.57 -7.33
C ARG A 310 3.37 -9.27 -8.63
N VAL A 311 2.97 -8.03 -8.88
CA VAL A 311 2.36 -7.66 -10.17
C VAL A 311 3.43 -7.67 -11.25
N LYS A 312 3.19 -8.43 -12.33
CA LYS A 312 4.11 -8.48 -13.47
C LYS A 312 4.12 -7.15 -14.23
N HIS A 313 5.29 -6.56 -14.43
CA HIS A 313 5.41 -5.32 -15.19
C HIS A 313 5.04 -5.53 -16.67
N LEU A 314 4.24 -4.62 -17.27
CA LEU A 314 3.77 -4.75 -18.66
C LEU A 314 4.90 -4.68 -19.69
N ASN A 315 5.79 -3.70 -19.54
CA ASN A 315 6.91 -3.49 -20.48
C ASN A 315 8.21 -4.23 -20.12
N ARG A 316 8.30 -4.81 -18.91
CA ARG A 316 9.49 -5.52 -18.39
C ARG A 316 9.07 -6.89 -17.85
N PRO A 317 8.84 -7.89 -18.72
CA PRO A 317 8.15 -9.12 -18.34
C PRO A 317 8.91 -10.04 -17.37
N HIS A 318 10.16 -9.71 -17.04
CA HIS A 318 10.96 -10.41 -16.03
C HIS A 318 11.03 -9.63 -14.71
N GLU A 319 10.32 -8.51 -14.61
CA GLU A 319 10.28 -7.64 -13.44
C GLU A 319 8.88 -7.61 -12.85
N TYR A 320 8.85 -7.35 -11.55
CA TYR A 320 7.64 -7.31 -10.74
C TYR A 320 7.61 -5.99 -9.97
N VAL A 321 6.41 -5.46 -9.81
CA VAL A 321 6.12 -4.15 -9.21
C VAL A 321 5.05 -4.29 -8.14
N GLY A 322 4.98 -3.29 -7.26
CA GLY A 322 4.11 -3.25 -6.10
C GLY A 322 4.88 -2.79 -4.85
N ILE A 323 4.31 -3.06 -3.67
CA ILE A 323 4.85 -2.57 -2.40
C ILE A 323 5.91 -3.54 -1.87
N GLY A 324 5.53 -4.80 -1.64
CA GLY A 324 6.43 -5.86 -1.19
C GLY A 324 6.59 -5.94 0.34
N PRO A 325 6.85 -7.15 0.89
CA PRO A 325 6.96 -7.35 2.34
C PRO A 325 8.08 -6.54 3.02
N GLU A 326 9.26 -6.41 2.40
CA GLU A 326 10.37 -5.62 2.97
C GLU A 326 10.02 -4.13 3.12
N THR A 327 9.31 -3.57 2.14
CA THR A 327 8.87 -2.18 2.19
C THR A 327 7.87 -1.96 3.33
N LEU A 328 6.93 -2.89 3.49
CA LEU A 328 5.92 -2.89 4.56
C LEU A 328 6.52 -3.07 5.96
N LEU A 329 7.60 -3.85 6.08
CA LEU A 329 8.38 -3.95 7.33
C LEU A 329 9.08 -2.63 7.68
N LYS A 330 9.54 -1.89 6.67
CA LYS A 330 10.37 -0.70 6.87
C LYS A 330 9.53 0.53 7.19
N TYR A 331 8.47 0.77 6.44
CA TYR A 331 7.73 2.02 6.45
C TYR A 331 6.27 1.87 6.87
N ASN A 332 5.76 2.88 7.54
CA ASN A 332 4.34 3.13 7.77
C ASN A 332 4.11 4.65 7.77
N VAL A 333 2.87 5.08 7.70
CA VAL A 333 2.54 6.52 7.55
C VAL A 333 2.91 7.28 8.83
N ARG A 334 2.60 6.72 10.00
CA ARG A 334 2.77 7.40 11.29
C ARG A 334 4.22 7.74 11.61
N ASP A 335 5.18 6.88 11.24
CA ASP A 335 6.60 7.13 11.50
C ASP A 335 7.15 8.28 10.63
N LEU A 336 6.53 8.55 9.47
CA LEU A 336 6.91 9.64 8.58
C LEU A 336 6.15 10.92 8.86
N ALA A 337 4.92 10.83 9.37
CA ALA A 337 4.10 12.00 9.72
C ALA A 337 4.76 12.93 10.75
N VAL A 338 5.63 12.40 11.61
CA VAL A 338 6.33 13.11 12.70
C VAL A 338 7.77 13.52 12.38
N LYS A 339 8.24 13.23 11.17
CA LYS A 339 9.54 13.72 10.67
C LYS A 339 9.35 15.06 9.97
#